data_AF-A0A428N2W0-F1
#
_entry.id   AF-A0A428N2W0-F1
#
_cell.length_a   1.000
_cell.length_b   1.000
_cell.length_c   1.000
_cell.angle_alpha   90.00
_cell.angle_beta   90.00
_cell.angle_gamma   90.00
#
_symmetry.space_group_name_H-M   'P 1'
#
loop_
_entity.id
_entity.type
_entity.pdbx_description
1 polymer ?
#
loop_
_entity_poly.entity_id
_entity_poly.type
_entity_poly.pdbx_seq_one_letter_code
_entity_poly.pdbx_strand_id
1 'polypeptide(L)'
;MAFEKPLPEWNAAGEKPEQEVIDDGWQPGDKPPAEWWNWWMNATYEAMKEMRAGIESASPSGMIVMWSGTHSNIPTGWNLCDGNNGTPNLQDRFILGASSESEIGDTGGSHEVTLTEDEMPSHNHSGGTSTDGSHKHQLEMSSANVGDGYNFIAEGDTEYSDEITTTSAYVESAGNHQHSLNINSTGGDQPHENRPAFYKLAFIMKA
;
A
#
# COMPACT_ATOMS: atom_id res chain seq x y z
N MET A 1 18.97 -7.20 -29.65
CA MET A 1 20.04 -6.33 -30.17
C MET A 1 19.99 -6.47 -31.68
N ALA A 2 19.98 -5.39 -32.45
CA ALA A 2 20.07 -5.55 -33.91
C ALA A 2 21.53 -5.81 -34.27
N PHE A 3 21.80 -6.86 -35.06
CA PHE A 3 23.16 -7.12 -35.54
C PHE A 3 23.55 -6.08 -36.59
N GLU A 4 24.64 -5.34 -36.36
CA GLU A 4 25.08 -4.27 -37.26
C GLU A 4 25.65 -4.77 -38.59
N LYS A 5 26.17 -6.00 -38.61
CA LYS A 5 26.80 -6.60 -39.78
C LYS A 5 26.03 -7.84 -40.24
N PRO A 6 25.84 -8.04 -41.56
CA PRO A 6 25.30 -9.28 -42.08
C PRO A 6 26.23 -10.45 -41.74
N LEU A 7 25.67 -11.66 -41.74
CA LEU A 7 26.48 -12.87 -41.63
C LEU A 7 27.34 -13.03 -42.90
N PRO A 8 28.53 -13.63 -42.80
CA PRO A 8 29.31 -14.02 -43.96
C PRO A 8 28.64 -15.22 -44.63
N GLU A 9 27.55 -14.96 -45.37
CA GLU A 9 26.74 -16.00 -46.00
C GLU A 9 27.58 -16.84 -46.95
N TRP A 10 27.62 -18.15 -46.70
CA TRP A 10 28.34 -19.11 -47.52
C TRP A 10 27.54 -20.40 -47.65
N ASN A 11 26.81 -20.54 -48.76
CA ASN A 11 25.85 -21.65 -48.94
C ASN A 11 26.46 -22.95 -49.49
N ALA A 12 27.71 -22.92 -49.97
CA ALA A 12 28.39 -24.11 -50.47
C ALA A 12 28.86 -24.97 -49.30
N ALA A 13 28.21 -26.12 -49.08
CA ALA A 13 28.47 -26.99 -47.91
C ALA A 13 29.86 -27.61 -47.87
N GLY A 14 30.49 -27.85 -49.03
CA GLY A 14 31.81 -28.47 -49.10
C GLY A 14 31.86 -29.92 -48.61
N GLU A 15 33.08 -30.41 -48.39
CA GLU A 15 33.35 -31.73 -47.83
C GLU A 15 34.25 -31.58 -46.60
N LYS A 16 33.87 -32.24 -45.51
CA LYS A 16 34.65 -32.22 -44.26
C LYS A 16 36.02 -32.87 -44.51
N PRO A 17 37.15 -32.23 -44.14
CA PRO A 17 38.46 -32.86 -44.18
C PRO A 17 38.53 -34.10 -43.28
N GLU A 18 39.48 -34.99 -43.56
CA GLU A 18 39.76 -36.12 -42.67
C GLU A 18 40.12 -35.62 -41.26
N GLN A 19 39.72 -36.38 -40.24
CA GLN A 19 39.87 -35.94 -38.85
C GLN A 19 41.33 -35.69 -38.46
N GLU A 20 42.28 -36.47 -39.01
CA GLU A 20 43.72 -36.26 -38.82
C GLU A 20 44.18 -34.88 -39.30
N VAL A 21 43.69 -34.42 -40.47
CA VAL A 21 43.99 -33.08 -41.01
C VAL A 21 43.41 -31.97 -40.13
N ILE A 22 42.23 -32.19 -39.53
CA ILE A 22 41.61 -31.24 -38.61
C ILE A 22 42.42 -31.14 -37.31
N ASP A 23 42.88 -32.28 -36.80
CA ASP A 23 43.61 -32.36 -35.53
C ASP A 23 45.03 -31.79 -35.66
N ASP A 24 45.73 -32.04 -36.78
CA ASP A 24 47.11 -31.58 -37.03
C ASP A 24 47.18 -30.17 -37.64
N GLY A 25 46.11 -29.72 -38.30
CA GLY A 25 46.04 -28.46 -39.03
C GLY A 25 46.86 -28.44 -40.33
N TRP A 26 46.73 -27.34 -41.09
CA TRP A 26 47.44 -27.17 -42.36
C TRP A 26 48.96 -27.14 -42.18
N GLN A 27 49.66 -27.97 -42.94
CA GLN A 27 51.12 -28.01 -42.97
C GLN A 27 51.69 -27.11 -44.07
N PRO A 28 52.96 -26.65 -43.92
CA PRO A 28 53.61 -25.86 -44.95
C PRO A 28 53.66 -26.58 -46.30
N GLY A 29 53.04 -25.97 -47.32
CA GLY A 29 53.00 -26.52 -48.68
C GLY A 29 51.71 -27.27 -49.04
N ASP A 30 50.82 -27.48 -48.07
CA ASP A 30 49.50 -28.06 -48.33
C ASP A 30 48.68 -27.21 -49.30
N LYS A 31 47.96 -27.89 -50.20
CA LYS A 31 47.03 -27.29 -51.16
C LYS A 31 45.63 -27.85 -50.92
N PRO A 32 44.96 -27.42 -49.84
CA PRO A 32 43.62 -27.89 -49.52
C PRO A 32 42.64 -27.73 -50.71
N PRO A 33 41.84 -28.75 -51.02
CA PRO A 33 40.75 -28.66 -51.98
C PRO A 33 39.77 -27.53 -51.64
N ALA A 34 39.12 -26.98 -52.67
CA ALA A 34 38.08 -25.98 -52.49
C ALA A 34 36.92 -26.50 -51.62
N GLU A 35 36.61 -27.79 -51.69
CA GLU A 35 35.57 -28.43 -50.86
C GLU A 35 35.86 -28.35 -49.36
N TRP A 36 37.12 -28.43 -48.96
CA TRP A 36 37.52 -28.29 -47.54
C TRP A 36 37.33 -26.86 -47.05
N TRP A 37 37.64 -25.86 -47.88
CA TRP A 37 37.37 -24.46 -47.58
C TRP A 37 35.88 -24.15 -47.54
N ASN A 38 35.11 -24.69 -48.49
CA ASN A 38 33.65 -24.55 -48.50
C ASN A 38 33.05 -25.10 -47.20
N TRP A 39 33.50 -26.27 -46.74
CA TRP A 39 33.06 -26.85 -45.48
C TRP A 39 33.36 -25.97 -44.29
N TRP A 40 34.58 -25.46 -44.17
CA TRP A 40 34.95 -24.59 -43.05
C TRP A 40 34.15 -23.27 -43.05
N MET A 41 34.01 -22.63 -44.22
CA MET A 41 33.26 -21.37 -44.36
C MET A 41 31.76 -21.57 -44.08
N ASN A 42 31.15 -22.61 -44.65
CA ASN A 42 29.74 -22.93 -44.43
C ASN A 42 29.47 -23.32 -42.97
N ALA A 43 30.30 -24.17 -42.37
CA ALA A 43 30.15 -24.55 -40.96
C ALA A 43 30.27 -23.34 -40.03
N THR A 44 31.20 -22.42 -40.32
CA THR A 44 31.33 -21.16 -39.57
C THR A 44 30.11 -20.27 -39.76
N TYR A 45 29.61 -20.13 -40.98
CA TYR A 45 28.39 -19.38 -41.29
C TYR A 45 27.17 -19.91 -40.54
N GLU A 46 26.90 -21.23 -40.62
CA GLU A 46 25.75 -21.86 -39.96
C GLU A 46 25.88 -21.79 -38.43
N ALA A 47 27.08 -22.00 -37.86
CA ALA A 47 27.29 -21.84 -36.42
C ALA A 47 26.99 -20.41 -35.94
N MET A 48 27.47 -19.40 -36.67
CA MET A 48 27.17 -18.00 -36.34
C MET A 48 25.67 -17.69 -36.48
N LYS A 49 25.01 -18.26 -37.49
CA LYS A 49 23.57 -18.12 -37.71
C LYS A 49 22.76 -18.71 -36.56
N GLU A 50 23.11 -19.92 -36.11
CA GLU A 50 22.50 -20.56 -34.93
C GLU A 50 22.71 -19.75 -33.66
N MET A 51 23.92 -19.25 -33.42
CA MET A 51 24.21 -18.37 -32.27
C MET A 51 23.37 -17.10 -32.30
N ARG A 52 23.23 -16.46 -33.47
CA ARG A 52 22.39 -15.25 -33.61
C ARG A 52 20.93 -15.54 -33.30
N ALA A 53 20.37 -16.63 -33.84
CA ALA A 53 19.01 -17.07 -33.55
C ALA A 53 18.80 -17.38 -32.05
N GLY A 54 19.78 -18.04 -31.43
CA GLY A 54 19.80 -18.30 -29.99
C GLY A 54 19.76 -17.02 -29.15
N ILE A 55 20.56 -16.01 -29.50
CA ILE A 55 20.56 -14.71 -28.80
C ILE A 55 19.23 -13.98 -28.95
N GLU A 56 18.63 -14.00 -30.14
CA GLU A 56 17.33 -13.34 -30.37
C GLU A 56 16.19 -14.02 -29.59
N SER A 57 16.16 -15.35 -29.59
CA SER A 57 15.19 -16.12 -28.79
C SER A 57 15.38 -15.99 -27.28
N ALA A 58 16.61 -15.73 -26.81
CA ALA A 58 16.89 -15.52 -25.39
C ALA A 58 16.40 -14.15 -24.88
N SER A 59 16.17 -13.18 -25.77
CA SER A 59 15.70 -11.83 -25.42
C SER A 59 14.72 -11.30 -26.47
N PRO A 60 13.51 -11.91 -26.58
CA PRO A 60 12.48 -11.46 -27.50
C PRO A 60 12.08 -10.00 -27.24
N SER A 61 11.62 -9.32 -28.30
CA SER A 61 10.98 -8.00 -28.16
C SER A 61 9.77 -8.11 -27.24
N GLY A 62 9.55 -7.09 -26.41
CA GLY A 62 8.53 -7.09 -25.35
C GLY A 62 9.00 -7.68 -24.02
N MET A 63 10.19 -8.28 -23.94
CA MET A 63 10.75 -8.73 -22.65
C MET A 63 10.99 -7.54 -21.71
N ILE A 64 10.49 -7.64 -20.48
CA ILE A 64 10.66 -6.61 -19.44
C ILE A 64 11.63 -7.12 -18.39
N VAL A 65 12.61 -6.28 -18.03
CA VAL A 65 13.59 -6.57 -16.98
C VAL A 65 13.72 -5.41 -16.00
N MET A 66 14.17 -5.70 -14.78
CA MET A 66 14.54 -4.68 -13.80
C MET A 66 15.92 -4.11 -14.10
N TRP A 67 16.04 -2.79 -14.05
CA TRP A 67 17.24 -2.03 -14.36
C TRP A 67 17.63 -1.13 -13.19
N SER A 68 18.86 -1.28 -12.71
CA SER A 68 19.41 -0.50 -11.59
C SER A 68 20.18 0.75 -12.00
N GLY A 69 20.44 0.93 -13.30
CA GLY A 69 21.11 2.13 -13.83
C GLY A 69 20.15 3.31 -13.98
N THR A 70 20.70 4.46 -14.38
CA THR A 70 19.92 5.67 -14.63
C THR A 70 19.10 5.57 -15.92
N HIS A 71 18.05 6.37 -16.05
CA HIS A 71 17.27 6.48 -17.30
C HIS A 71 18.12 6.96 -18.48
N SER A 72 19.12 7.81 -18.23
CA SER A 72 20.03 8.31 -19.28
C SER A 72 20.94 7.22 -19.86
N ASN A 73 21.15 6.13 -19.13
CA ASN A 73 22.07 5.06 -19.47
C ASN A 73 21.34 3.76 -19.84
N ILE A 74 20.07 3.86 -20.24
CA ILE A 74 19.34 2.70 -20.76
C ILE A 74 20.05 2.20 -22.03
N PRO A 75 20.42 0.91 -22.11
CA PRO A 75 21.17 0.40 -23.26
C PRO A 75 20.40 0.51 -24.57
N THR A 76 21.12 0.68 -25.68
CA THR A 76 20.53 0.70 -27.02
C THR A 76 19.71 -0.58 -27.28
N GLY A 77 18.52 -0.40 -27.84
CA GLY A 77 17.58 -1.50 -28.10
C GLY A 77 16.69 -1.85 -26.91
N TRP A 78 16.69 -1.03 -25.85
CA TRP A 78 15.76 -1.08 -24.74
C TRP A 78 15.06 0.27 -24.58
N ASN A 79 13.82 0.24 -24.12
CA ASN A 79 13.01 1.43 -23.83
C ASN A 79 12.58 1.41 -22.36
N LEU A 80 12.43 2.59 -21.76
CA LEU A 80 11.80 2.70 -20.43
C LEU A 80 10.33 2.26 -20.52
N CYS A 81 9.84 1.52 -19.52
CA CYS A 81 8.42 1.18 -19.40
C CYS A 81 7.61 2.35 -18.85
N ASP A 82 7.43 3.39 -19.67
CA ASP A 82 6.76 4.65 -19.33
C ASP A 82 5.46 4.89 -20.12
N GLY A 83 5.06 3.95 -20.99
CA GLY A 83 3.90 4.09 -21.88
C GLY A 83 4.26 4.61 -23.28
N ASN A 84 5.51 5.02 -23.50
CA ASN A 84 5.98 5.45 -24.82
C ASN A 84 6.59 4.27 -25.60
N ASN A 85 6.75 4.43 -26.92
CA ASN A 85 7.39 3.46 -27.81
C ASN A 85 6.79 2.04 -27.71
N GLY A 86 5.49 1.94 -27.46
CA GLY A 86 4.77 0.67 -27.33
C GLY A 86 5.04 -0.08 -26.02
N THR A 87 5.73 0.53 -25.05
CA THR A 87 5.92 -0.06 -23.72
C THR A 87 4.69 0.11 -22.83
N PRO A 88 4.45 -0.77 -21.85
CA PRO A 88 3.51 -0.48 -20.77
C PRO A 88 4.08 0.61 -19.84
N ASN A 89 3.22 1.37 -19.17
CA ASN A 89 3.65 2.28 -18.11
C ASN A 89 3.69 1.57 -16.76
N LEU A 90 4.90 1.21 -16.31
CA LEU A 90 5.15 0.50 -15.04
C LEU A 90 5.77 1.40 -13.97
N GLN A 91 5.82 2.72 -14.18
CA GLN A 91 6.36 3.65 -13.21
C GLN A 91 5.44 3.72 -11.99
N ASP A 92 6.03 3.60 -10.80
CA ASP A 92 5.31 3.62 -9.51
C ASP A 92 4.22 2.55 -9.40
N ARG A 93 4.47 1.36 -9.98
CA ARG A 93 3.56 0.22 -9.91
C ARG A 93 4.24 -1.00 -9.28
N PHE A 94 3.45 -1.75 -8.52
CA PHE A 94 3.80 -3.11 -8.11
C PHE A 94 3.36 -4.09 -9.21
N ILE A 95 4.18 -5.09 -9.49
CA ILE A 95 3.89 -6.09 -10.54
C ILE A 95 3.11 -7.25 -9.92
N LEU A 96 1.90 -7.44 -10.43
CA LEU A 96 1.04 -8.58 -10.11
C LEU A 96 0.95 -9.49 -11.34
N GLY A 97 1.14 -10.80 -11.15
CA GLY A 97 1.00 -11.77 -12.24
C GLY A 97 -0.47 -11.89 -12.67
N ALA A 98 -0.73 -11.68 -13.97
CA ALA A 98 -2.04 -11.89 -14.56
C ALA A 98 -2.37 -13.39 -14.59
N SER A 99 -3.63 -13.73 -14.31
CA SER A 99 -4.13 -15.12 -14.38
C SER A 99 -4.77 -15.43 -15.73
N SER A 100 -5.04 -14.40 -16.55
CA SER A 100 -5.58 -14.52 -17.89
C SER A 100 -5.02 -13.46 -18.85
N GLU A 101 -5.05 -13.73 -20.16
CA GLU A 101 -4.58 -12.79 -21.20
C GLU A 101 -5.35 -11.46 -21.18
N SER A 102 -6.64 -11.50 -20.84
CA SER A 102 -7.49 -10.30 -20.77
C SER A 102 -7.12 -9.35 -19.64
N GLU A 103 -6.43 -9.83 -18.60
CA GLU A 103 -5.96 -9.02 -17.46
C GLU A 103 -4.60 -8.37 -17.75
N ILE A 104 -3.92 -8.73 -18.84
CA ILE A 104 -2.59 -8.19 -19.14
C ILE A 104 -2.71 -6.69 -19.39
N GLY A 105 -2.06 -5.92 -18.52
CA GLY A 105 -2.06 -4.46 -18.56
C GLY A 105 -3.13 -3.82 -17.68
N ASP A 106 -4.00 -4.60 -17.02
CA ASP A 106 -4.91 -4.09 -16.02
C ASP A 106 -4.13 -3.45 -14.86
N THR A 107 -4.73 -2.42 -14.28
CA THR A 107 -4.11 -1.66 -13.19
C THR A 107 -5.07 -1.46 -12.03
N GLY A 108 -4.53 -1.38 -10.83
CA GLY A 108 -5.30 -1.14 -9.61
C GLY A 108 -4.40 -0.87 -8.41
N GLY A 109 -5.00 -0.84 -7.22
CA GLY A 109 -4.33 -0.53 -5.96
C GLY A 109 -4.27 0.97 -5.66
N SER A 110 -3.88 1.29 -4.43
CA SER A 110 -3.69 2.66 -3.96
C SER A 110 -2.42 2.76 -3.11
N HIS A 111 -1.74 3.91 -3.24
CA HIS A 111 -0.59 4.27 -2.42
C HIS A 111 -0.98 4.58 -0.98
N GLU A 112 -2.15 5.15 -0.78
CA GLU A 112 -2.66 5.49 0.55
C GLU A 112 -4.13 5.08 0.66
N VAL A 113 -4.57 4.76 1.88
CA VAL A 113 -5.94 4.32 2.16
C VAL A 113 -6.49 5.12 3.33
N THR A 114 -7.72 5.61 3.19
CA THR A 114 -8.51 6.17 4.29
C THR A 114 -9.57 5.15 4.68
N LEU A 115 -9.68 4.85 5.97
CA LEU A 115 -10.71 3.95 6.49
C LEU A 115 -12.09 4.56 6.32
N THR A 116 -13.04 3.73 5.91
CA THR A 116 -14.47 4.06 5.88
C THR A 116 -15.17 3.62 7.16
N GLU A 117 -16.38 4.13 7.39
CA GLU A 117 -17.20 3.70 8.54
C GLU A 117 -17.49 2.19 8.52
N ASP A 118 -17.70 1.61 7.33
CA ASP A 118 -17.94 0.17 7.16
C ASP A 118 -16.71 -0.70 7.46
N GLU A 119 -15.51 -0.13 7.44
CA GLU A 119 -14.25 -0.80 7.77
C GLU A 119 -13.89 -0.69 9.26
N MET A 120 -14.67 0.07 10.04
CA MET A 120 -14.49 0.20 11.48
C MET A 120 -15.16 -0.97 12.21
N PRO A 121 -14.43 -1.70 13.07
CA PRO A 121 -15.05 -2.71 13.93
C PRO A 121 -16.19 -2.11 14.78
N SER A 122 -17.22 -2.92 15.02
CA SER A 122 -18.30 -2.57 15.94
C SER A 122 -17.74 -2.21 17.31
N HIS A 123 -18.10 -1.02 17.79
CA HIS A 123 -17.65 -0.49 19.07
C HIS A 123 -18.80 0.29 19.72
N ASN A 124 -18.68 0.55 21.02
CA ASN A 124 -19.65 1.32 21.77
C ASN A 124 -19.00 2.49 22.50
N HIS A 125 -19.81 3.51 22.75
CA HIS A 125 -19.46 4.60 23.64
C HIS A 125 -20.34 4.49 24.88
N SER A 126 -19.75 4.75 26.05
CA SER A 126 -20.50 4.81 27.31
C SER A 126 -20.25 6.16 27.96
N GLY A 127 -21.29 6.68 28.61
CA GLY A 127 -21.22 7.91 29.37
C GLY A 127 -22.37 7.95 30.36
N GLY A 128 -22.19 8.76 31.40
CA GLY A 128 -23.19 8.92 32.45
C GLY A 128 -23.26 10.38 32.88
N THR A 129 -24.43 10.76 33.37
CA THR A 129 -24.67 12.04 34.03
C THR A 129 -24.88 11.78 35.53
N SER A 130 -24.55 12.72 36.42
CA SER A 130 -24.80 12.49 37.85
C SER A 130 -26.30 12.42 38.14
N THR A 131 -26.67 11.72 39.22
CA THR A 131 -28.06 11.63 39.72
C THR A 131 -28.47 12.85 40.54
N ASP A 132 -27.74 13.95 40.49
CA ASP A 132 -28.12 15.17 41.20
C ASP A 132 -29.37 15.74 40.53
N GLY A 133 -30.52 15.23 40.96
CA GLY A 133 -31.87 15.65 40.62
C GLY A 133 -32.43 16.55 41.71
N SER A 134 -33.67 16.99 41.52
CA SER A 134 -34.50 17.72 42.50
C SER A 134 -34.26 17.23 43.93
N HIS A 135 -33.70 18.10 44.78
CA HIS A 135 -33.54 17.85 46.21
C HIS A 135 -34.27 18.94 47.01
N LYS A 136 -34.72 18.57 48.22
CA LYS A 136 -35.38 19.48 49.17
C LYS A 136 -34.51 19.63 50.41
N HIS A 137 -34.49 20.84 50.96
CA HIS A 137 -33.94 21.09 52.28
C HIS A 137 -35.08 21.04 53.31
N GLN A 138 -34.86 20.35 54.42
CA GLN A 138 -35.75 20.37 55.57
C GLN A 138 -35.22 21.41 56.56
N LEU A 139 -36.08 22.35 56.93
CA LEU A 139 -35.83 23.28 58.03
C LEU A 139 -36.65 22.80 59.22
N GLU A 140 -35.99 22.68 60.38
CA GLU A 140 -36.66 22.44 61.65
C GLU A 140 -36.90 23.78 62.33
N MET A 141 -38.17 24.10 62.57
CA MET A 141 -38.56 25.31 63.29
C MET A 141 -39.23 24.90 64.60
N SER A 142 -38.77 25.50 65.70
CA SER A 142 -39.36 25.31 67.03
C SER A 142 -40.19 26.55 67.38
N SER A 143 -41.45 26.33 67.71
CA SER A 143 -42.37 27.38 68.19
C SER A 143 -42.89 27.01 69.57
N ALA A 144 -42.99 28.01 70.45
CA ALA A 144 -43.63 27.89 71.76
C ALA A 144 -45.05 28.49 71.70
N ASN A 145 -46.04 27.77 72.25
CA ASN A 145 -47.40 28.27 72.35
C ASN A 145 -47.49 29.21 73.57
N VAL A 146 -47.74 30.50 73.34
CA VAL A 146 -48.14 31.42 74.40
C VAL A 146 -49.65 31.59 74.28
N GLY A 147 -50.39 31.30 75.36
CA GLY A 147 -51.84 31.05 75.40
C GLY A 147 -52.81 32.13 74.86
N ASP A 148 -52.32 33.12 74.12
CA ASP A 148 -53.09 34.23 73.54
C ASP A 148 -53.24 34.13 72.00
N GLY A 149 -52.97 32.95 71.42
CA GLY A 149 -53.27 32.65 70.01
C GLY A 149 -52.29 33.21 68.98
N TYR A 150 -51.09 33.62 69.40
CA TYR A 150 -50.01 34.08 68.53
C TYR A 150 -48.80 33.13 68.59
N ASN A 151 -48.31 32.67 67.42
CA ASN A 151 -47.10 31.85 67.32
C ASN A 151 -45.86 32.74 67.12
N PHE A 152 -44.85 32.60 67.99
CA PHE A 152 -43.53 33.24 67.84
C PHE A 152 -42.47 32.19 67.46
N ILE A 153 -41.52 32.58 66.61
CA ILE A 153 -40.31 31.79 66.31
C ILE A 153 -39.39 31.92 67.53
N ALA A 154 -39.08 30.82 68.21
CA ALA A 154 -38.21 30.85 69.38
C ALA A 154 -36.74 30.91 68.93
N GLU A 155 -36.13 32.09 68.96
CA GLU A 155 -34.67 32.24 68.88
C GLU A 155 -34.11 32.47 70.27
N GLY A 156 -33.41 31.45 70.81
CA GLY A 156 -32.76 31.49 72.12
C GLY A 156 -33.28 30.43 73.09
N ASP A 157 -32.38 29.96 73.94
CA ASP A 157 -32.62 28.89 74.93
C ASP A 157 -33.56 29.40 76.03
N THR A 158 -34.87 29.17 75.86
CA THR A 158 -35.88 29.51 76.86
C THR A 158 -36.11 28.32 77.78
N GLU A 159 -35.65 28.45 79.02
CA GLU A 159 -35.69 27.49 80.12
C GLU A 159 -37.11 27.28 80.72
N TYR A 160 -38.16 27.39 79.90
CA TYR A 160 -39.56 27.28 80.31
C TYR A 160 -40.30 26.27 79.43
N SER A 161 -40.55 25.08 79.98
CA SER A 161 -41.07 23.91 79.26
C SER A 161 -42.60 23.87 79.23
N ASP A 162 -43.21 24.71 78.39
CA ASP A 162 -44.52 24.41 77.83
C ASP A 162 -44.34 23.78 76.45
N GLU A 163 -45.13 22.75 76.15
CA GLU A 163 -45.05 21.81 75.01
C GLU A 163 -44.46 22.43 73.72
N ILE A 164 -43.15 22.26 73.52
CA ILE A 164 -42.45 22.69 72.29
C ILE A 164 -42.92 21.79 71.16
N THR A 165 -43.64 22.38 70.20
CA THR A 165 -44.03 21.66 68.98
C THR A 165 -42.97 21.90 67.91
N THR A 166 -42.17 20.88 67.61
CA THR A 166 -41.25 20.92 66.48
C THR A 166 -42.03 20.69 65.20
N THR A 167 -42.04 21.67 64.29
CA THR A 167 -42.64 21.53 62.96
C THR A 167 -41.55 21.48 61.91
N SER A 168 -41.58 20.44 61.07
CA SER A 168 -40.71 20.35 59.90
C SER A 168 -41.34 21.09 58.73
N ALA A 169 -40.63 22.06 58.16
CA ALA A 169 -40.99 22.73 56.92
C ALA A 169 -40.02 22.34 55.82
N TYR A 170 -40.53 22.05 54.62
CA TYR A 170 -39.69 21.77 53.45
C TYR A 170 -39.57 23.04 52.61
N VAL A 171 -38.35 23.38 52.20
CA VAL A 171 -38.15 24.36 51.12
C VAL A 171 -38.49 23.67 49.81
N GLU A 172 -39.28 24.32 48.96
CA GLU A 172 -39.65 23.77 47.65
C GLU A 172 -38.39 23.40 46.84
N SER A 173 -38.47 22.29 46.12
CA SER A 173 -37.32 21.79 45.38
C SER A 173 -36.80 22.83 44.40
N ALA A 174 -35.47 22.87 44.21
CA ALA A 174 -34.92 23.43 42.96
C ALA A 174 -35.67 22.76 41.79
N GLY A 175 -36.31 23.58 40.96
CA GLY A 175 -37.21 23.14 39.89
C GLY A 175 -36.51 22.30 38.83
N ASN A 176 -37.27 21.92 37.79
CA ASN A 176 -36.82 21.05 36.70
C ASN A 176 -35.45 21.49 36.11
N HIS A 177 -34.49 20.57 36.04
CA HIS A 177 -33.19 20.81 35.40
C HIS A 177 -32.76 19.62 34.54
N GLN A 178 -31.76 19.87 33.69
CA GLN A 178 -31.29 18.91 32.69
C GLN A 178 -29.81 18.62 32.87
N HIS A 179 -29.42 17.38 32.60
CA HIS A 179 -28.03 16.97 32.43
C HIS A 179 -27.72 16.84 30.94
N SER A 180 -26.59 17.40 30.50
CA SER A 180 -26.09 17.21 29.14
C SER A 180 -24.87 16.28 29.15
N LEU A 181 -24.86 15.34 28.21
CA LEU A 181 -23.72 14.50 27.90
C LEU A 181 -23.37 14.73 26.43
N ASN A 182 -22.15 15.21 26.17
CA ASN A 182 -21.62 15.38 24.82
C ASN A 182 -20.46 14.41 24.64
N ILE A 183 -20.62 13.44 23.73
CA ILE A 183 -19.54 12.55 23.29
C ILE A 183 -19.08 13.07 21.94
N ASN A 184 -17.90 13.70 21.93
CA ASN A 184 -17.34 14.27 20.70
C ASN A 184 -16.79 13.16 19.81
N SER A 185 -16.91 13.34 18.49
CA SER A 185 -16.18 12.51 17.54
C SER A 185 -14.67 12.75 17.69
N THR A 186 -13.89 11.70 17.52
CA THR A 186 -12.43 11.75 17.47
C THR A 186 -11.96 10.98 16.24
N GLY A 187 -10.97 11.55 15.55
CA GLY A 187 -10.48 11.03 14.28
C GLY A 187 -10.08 12.20 13.38
N GLY A 188 -9.10 11.98 12.52
CA GLY A 188 -8.67 12.98 11.54
C GLY A 188 -8.98 12.60 10.10
N ASP A 189 -9.53 11.40 9.87
CA ASP A 189 -9.80 10.79 8.56
C ASP A 189 -8.62 10.89 7.57
N GLN A 190 -7.41 10.95 8.12
CA GLN A 190 -6.20 11.06 7.33
C GLN A 190 -5.86 9.69 6.74
N PRO A 191 -5.49 9.64 5.45
CA PRO A 191 -5.04 8.41 4.84
C PRO A 191 -3.74 7.93 5.49
N HIS A 192 -3.48 6.62 5.40
CA HIS A 192 -2.20 6.04 5.78
C HIS A 192 -1.50 5.42 4.57
N GLU A 193 -0.16 5.41 4.61
CA GLU A 193 0.69 4.74 3.63
C GLU A 193 0.33 3.25 3.55
N ASN A 194 0.15 2.75 2.33
CA ASN A 194 -0.25 1.37 2.03
C ASN A 194 0.87 0.58 1.33
N ARG A 195 2.01 1.21 1.00
CA ARG A 195 3.16 0.50 0.45
C ARG A 195 3.99 -0.17 1.56
N PRO A 196 4.42 -1.41 1.34
CA PRO A 196 5.55 -1.98 2.08
C PRO A 196 6.82 -1.16 1.87
N ALA A 197 7.83 -1.34 2.72
CA ALA A 197 9.17 -0.79 2.46
C ALA A 197 9.68 -1.24 1.08
N PHE A 198 10.12 -0.29 0.26
CA PHE A 198 10.46 -0.54 -1.15
C PHE A 198 11.82 0.03 -1.55
N TYR A 199 12.40 -0.53 -2.60
CA TYR A 199 13.56 -0.03 -3.31
C TYR A 199 13.21 0.12 -4.79
N LYS A 200 13.47 1.29 -5.39
CA LYS A 200 13.06 1.58 -6.77
C LYS A 200 14.13 1.13 -7.76
N LEU A 201 13.73 0.25 -8.68
CA LEU A 201 14.44 -0.04 -9.92
C LEU A 201 13.59 0.46 -11.09
N ALA A 202 14.22 0.79 -12.21
CA ALA A 202 13.49 1.06 -13.44
C ALA A 202 13.05 -0.27 -14.07
N PHE A 203 11.92 -0.25 -14.79
CA PHE A 203 11.58 -1.33 -15.70
C PHE A 203 11.91 -0.88 -17.12
N ILE A 204 12.64 -1.72 -17.85
CA ILE A 204 12.95 -1.49 -19.26
C ILE A 204 12.44 -2.66 -20.10
N MET A 205 11.95 -2.36 -21.29
CA MET A 205 11.42 -3.32 -22.25
C MET A 205 12.35 -3.42 -23.46
N LYS A 206 12.62 -4.64 -23.90
CA LYS A 206 13.37 -4.90 -25.11
C LYS A 206 12.56 -4.40 -26.31
N ALA A 207 13.12 -3.45 -27.06
CA ALA A 207 12.56 -2.95 -28.32
C ALA A 207 12.58 -4.02 -29.41
#